data_AF-A0A7S2M901-F1
#
_entry.id   AF-A0A7S2M901-F1
#
_cell.length_a   1.000
_cell.length_b   1.000
_cell.length_c   1.000
_cell.angle_alpha   90.00
_cell.angle_beta   90.00
_cell.angle_gamma   90.00
#
_symmetry.space_group_name_H-M   'P 1'
#
loop_
_entity.id
_entity.type
_entity.pdbx_description
1 polymer ?
#
loop_
_entity_poly.entity_id
_entity_poly.type
_entity_poly.pdbx_seq_one_letter_code
_entity_poly.pdbx_strand_id
1 'polypeptide(L)'
;QFMLTEIIGEMKDPSELPKAYAGISAPFQLAAFALAGLGGYYFLGSNSEGMLNENLPFNAAFQVAAGCLVIHMLISYLIKGVVFSNAILKSIAEEYANPDDPRKRSLAAHNAVVIPTLAATWLLANLVPFFGDAVDLLGASFTPLSCWVVPLLMFFRHYYDCQPEDRPKVGFLEWALIAGEMALALTLMFLGTYSSMVNIVEHWHEYGPPFACHCEHIWSTCDCSRDHIGMSYCRV
;
A
#
# COMPACT_ATOMS: atom_id res chain seq x y z
N GLN A 1 1.46 -8.02 2.33
CA GLN A 1 1.79 -9.44 2.62
C GLN A 1 3.28 -9.75 2.65
N PHE A 2 4.17 -9.06 1.93
CA PHE A 2 5.62 -9.32 2.01
C PHE A 2 6.21 -9.18 3.42
N MET A 3 5.72 -8.25 4.25
CA MET A 3 6.14 -8.16 5.66
C MET A 3 5.62 -9.31 6.53
N LEU A 4 4.64 -10.08 6.07
CA LEU A 4 4.09 -11.17 6.86
C LEU A 4 5.14 -12.26 7.08
N THR A 5 6.02 -12.52 6.10
CA THR A 5 7.11 -13.50 6.27
C THR A 5 8.13 -13.05 7.31
N GLU A 6 8.42 -11.75 7.38
CA GLU A 6 9.30 -11.19 8.42
C GLU A 6 8.64 -11.28 9.80
N ILE A 7 7.35 -10.93 9.89
CA ILE A 7 6.57 -11.07 11.13
C ILE A 7 6.55 -12.53 11.59
N ILE A 8 6.35 -13.49 10.68
CA ILE A 8 6.40 -14.93 10.97
C ILE A 8 7.78 -15.32 11.51
N GLY A 9 8.86 -14.77 10.94
CA GLY A 9 10.23 -15.00 11.40
C GLY A 9 10.49 -14.50 12.82
N GLU A 10 9.81 -13.43 13.24
CA GLU A 10 9.89 -12.86 14.59
C GLU A 10 8.92 -13.52 15.60
N MET A 11 8.00 -14.38 15.14
CA MET A 11 7.09 -15.10 16.04
C MET A 11 7.82 -16.21 16.80
N LYS A 12 7.59 -16.28 18.12
CA LYS A 12 8.09 -17.38 18.96
C LYS A 12 7.66 -18.76 18.45
N ASP A 13 6.44 -18.84 17.93
CA ASP A 13 5.89 -20.05 17.31
C ASP A 13 5.16 -19.69 16.01
N PRO A 14 5.76 -19.95 14.84
CA PRO A 14 5.16 -19.70 13.54
C PRO A 14 3.83 -20.43 13.29
N SER A 15 3.60 -21.56 13.96
CA SER A 15 2.40 -22.40 13.76
C SER A 15 1.12 -21.76 14.30
N GLU A 16 1.24 -20.79 15.20
CA GLU A 16 0.11 -20.05 15.77
C GLU A 16 -0.38 -18.91 14.86
N LEU A 17 0.32 -18.60 13.76
CA LEU A 17 -0.06 -17.54 12.82
C LEU A 17 -1.50 -17.67 12.30
N PRO A 18 -1.97 -18.85 11.83
CA PRO A 18 -3.33 -18.96 11.30
C PRO A 18 -4.39 -18.60 12.35
N LYS A 19 -4.16 -18.96 13.61
CA LYS A 19 -5.07 -18.64 14.72
C LYS A 19 -5.04 -17.14 15.04
N ALA A 20 -3.86 -16.54 15.12
CA ALA A 20 -3.71 -15.10 15.36
C ALA A 20 -4.35 -14.28 14.22
N TYR A 21 -4.12 -14.69 12.98
CA TYR A 21 -4.64 -14.02 11.80
C TYR A 21 -6.15 -14.18 11.68
N ALA A 22 -6.66 -15.41 11.66
CA ALA A 22 -8.09 -15.67 11.47
C ALA A 22 -8.94 -15.32 12.70
N GLY A 23 -8.38 -15.45 13.92
CA GLY A 23 -9.11 -15.23 15.16
C GLY A 23 -9.19 -13.76 15.59
N ILE A 24 -8.16 -12.97 15.31
CA ILE A 24 -8.05 -11.59 15.83
C ILE A 24 -7.92 -10.58 14.69
N SER A 25 -6.89 -10.74 13.84
CA SER A 25 -6.53 -9.71 12.87
C SER A 25 -7.58 -9.54 11.77
N ALA A 26 -8.01 -10.63 11.12
CA ALA A 26 -8.97 -10.57 10.02
C ALA A 26 -10.35 -10.08 10.47
N PRO A 27 -10.94 -10.56 11.59
CA PRO A 27 -12.22 -10.03 12.08
C PRO A 27 -12.14 -8.54 12.45
N PHE A 28 -11.05 -8.11 13.10
CA PHE A 28 -10.85 -6.71 13.43
C PHE A 28 -10.76 -5.83 12.18
N GLN A 29 -9.96 -6.24 11.19
CA GLN A 29 -9.78 -5.51 9.95
C GLN A 29 -11.09 -5.46 9.15
N LEU A 30 -11.82 -6.58 9.06
CA LEU A 30 -13.11 -6.64 8.40
C LEU A 30 -14.12 -5.71 9.09
N ALA A 31 -14.21 -5.76 10.42
CA ALA A 31 -15.11 -4.89 11.18
C ALA A 31 -14.75 -3.41 10.99
N ALA A 32 -13.47 -3.05 11.11
CA ALA A 32 -13.02 -1.67 10.94
C ALA A 32 -13.32 -1.13 9.54
N PHE A 33 -13.03 -1.90 8.48
CA PHE A 33 -13.30 -1.50 7.11
C PHE A 33 -14.79 -1.48 6.78
N ALA A 34 -15.56 -2.46 7.27
CA ALA A 34 -17.01 -2.46 7.10
C ALA A 34 -17.66 -1.26 7.79
N LEU A 35 -17.24 -0.93 9.02
CA LEU A 35 -17.73 0.25 9.74
C LEU A 35 -17.39 1.55 9.02
N ALA A 36 -16.15 1.69 8.55
CA ALA A 36 -15.74 2.88 7.81
C ALA A 36 -16.49 3.01 6.47
N GLY A 37 -16.62 1.92 5.72
CA GLY A 37 -17.30 1.90 4.42
C GLY A 37 -18.82 2.12 4.54
N LEU A 38 -19.50 1.33 5.39
CA LEU A 38 -20.94 1.47 5.62
C LEU A 38 -21.28 2.82 6.27
N GLY A 39 -20.46 3.27 7.22
CA GLY A 39 -20.62 4.58 7.85
C GLY A 39 -20.44 5.72 6.85
N GLY A 40 -19.36 5.70 6.07
CA GLY A 40 -19.11 6.69 5.02
C GLY A 40 -20.26 6.74 4.01
N TYR A 41 -20.68 5.59 3.51
CA TYR A 41 -21.79 5.50 2.55
C TYR A 41 -23.13 5.94 3.14
N TYR A 42 -23.41 5.62 4.40
CA TYR A 42 -24.65 6.05 5.07
C TYR A 42 -24.79 7.58 5.15
N PHE A 43 -23.68 8.30 5.36
CA PHE A 43 -23.71 9.77 5.49
C PHE A 43 -23.53 10.50 4.15
N LEU A 44 -22.68 10.00 3.25
CA LEU A 44 -22.38 10.65 1.96
C LEU A 44 -23.30 10.17 0.82
N GLY A 45 -23.91 9.00 0.97
CA GLY A 45 -24.75 8.39 -0.06
C GLY A 45 -23.97 8.12 -1.34
N SER A 46 -24.59 8.40 -2.48
CA SER A 46 -24.01 8.24 -3.82
C SER A 46 -22.89 9.24 -4.15
N ASN A 47 -22.67 10.24 -3.30
CA ASN A 47 -21.66 11.28 -3.54
C ASN A 47 -20.29 10.91 -2.95
N SER A 48 -20.09 9.68 -2.47
CA SER A 48 -18.78 9.23 -2.00
C SER A 48 -17.87 8.96 -3.20
N GLU A 49 -16.98 9.89 -3.50
CA GLU A 49 -15.97 9.75 -4.56
C GLU A 49 -14.58 9.57 -3.94
N GLY A 50 -13.71 8.79 -4.60
CA GLY A 50 -12.31 8.66 -4.21
C GLY A 50 -12.09 8.21 -2.75
N MET A 51 -11.16 8.88 -2.07
CA MET A 51 -10.84 8.58 -0.68
C MET A 51 -11.83 9.28 0.28
N LEU A 52 -12.21 8.61 1.37
CA LEU A 52 -13.22 9.12 2.30
C LEU A 52 -12.88 10.50 2.89
N ASN A 53 -11.58 10.84 3.01
CA ASN A 53 -11.10 12.13 3.49
C ASN A 53 -11.33 13.28 2.50
N GLU A 54 -11.45 13.02 1.20
CA GLU A 54 -11.71 14.05 0.17
C GLU A 54 -13.16 14.55 0.24
N ASN A 55 -14.04 13.73 0.81
CA ASN A 55 -15.45 14.06 0.98
C ASN A 55 -15.73 14.88 2.25
N LEU A 56 -14.71 15.15 3.08
CA LEU A 56 -14.88 15.89 4.33
C LEU A 56 -14.84 17.40 4.07
N PRO A 57 -15.82 18.17 4.58
CA PRO A 57 -15.78 19.62 4.45
C PRO A 57 -14.62 20.22 5.27
N PHE A 58 -14.06 21.33 4.80
CA PHE A 58 -12.97 22.06 5.48
C PHE A 58 -13.40 22.61 6.84
N ASN A 59 -13.29 21.79 7.88
CA ASN A 59 -13.62 22.14 9.26
C ASN A 59 -12.57 21.56 10.23
N ALA A 60 -12.74 21.78 11.53
CA ALA A 60 -11.84 21.26 12.56
C ALA A 60 -11.74 19.72 12.53
N ALA A 61 -12.82 19.01 12.15
CA ALA A 61 -12.81 17.56 12.05
C ALA A 61 -11.92 17.08 10.88
N PHE A 62 -11.93 17.78 9.74
CA PHE A 62 -10.99 17.53 8.64
C PHE A 62 -9.54 17.75 9.08
N GLN A 63 -9.25 18.84 9.80
CA GLN A 63 -7.88 19.10 10.27
C GLN A 63 -7.36 18.03 11.23
N VAL A 64 -8.21 17.56 12.15
CA VAL A 64 -7.87 16.45 13.06
C VAL A 64 -7.65 15.16 12.29
N ALA A 65 -8.55 14.81 11.36
CA ALA A 65 -8.43 13.62 10.54
C ALA A 65 -7.15 13.66 9.68
N ALA A 66 -6.86 14.80 9.04
CA ALA A 66 -5.65 15.01 8.27
C ALA A 66 -4.38 14.89 9.15
N GLY A 67 -4.39 15.47 10.36
CA GLY A 67 -3.29 15.33 11.32
C GLY A 67 -3.06 13.87 11.71
N CYS A 68 -4.11 13.12 12.01
CA CYS A 68 -4.02 11.69 12.31
C CYS A 68 -3.47 10.89 11.11
N LEU A 69 -3.93 11.19 9.89
CA LEU A 69 -3.44 10.55 8.66
C LEU A 69 -1.95 10.83 8.44
N VAL A 70 -1.50 12.08 8.62
CA VAL A 70 -0.08 12.45 8.50
C VAL A 70 0.77 11.68 9.50
N ILE A 71 0.36 11.63 10.77
CA ILE A 71 1.08 10.87 11.81
C ILE A 71 1.13 9.38 11.44
N HIS A 72 -0.01 8.80 11.05
CA HIS A 72 -0.08 7.40 10.66
C HIS A 72 0.80 7.07 9.45
N MET A 73 0.80 7.94 8.43
CA MET A 73 1.64 7.79 7.24
C MET A 73 3.12 7.93 7.57
N LEU A 74 3.50 8.89 8.42
CA LEU A 74 4.89 9.08 8.85
C LEU A 74 5.43 7.85 9.58
N ILE A 75 4.67 7.33 10.55
CA ILE A 75 5.06 6.12 11.31
C ILE A 75 5.17 4.92 10.36
N SER A 76 4.18 4.74 9.48
CA SER A 76 4.17 3.64 8.50
C SER A 76 5.35 3.72 7.54
N TYR A 77 5.70 4.93 7.08
CA TYR A 77 6.85 5.18 6.23
C TYR A 77 8.16 4.83 6.93
N LEU A 78 8.34 5.26 8.19
CA LEU A 78 9.55 4.97 8.96
C LEU A 78 9.75 3.47 9.17
N ILE A 79 8.70 2.75 9.58
CA ILE A 79 8.78 1.29 9.81
C ILE A 79 9.11 0.57 8.49
N LYS A 80 8.35 0.84 7.41
CA LYS A 80 8.56 0.18 6.12
C LYS A 80 9.90 0.56 5.49
N GLY A 81 10.32 1.82 5.62
CA GLY A 81 11.58 2.32 5.08
C GLY A 81 12.81 1.71 5.76
N VAL A 82 12.75 1.49 7.08
CA VAL A 82 13.81 0.78 7.81
C VAL A 82 13.91 -0.67 7.36
N VAL A 83 12.78 -1.40 7.30
CA VAL A 83 12.75 -2.80 6.84
C VAL A 83 13.27 -2.92 5.41
N PHE A 84 12.84 -2.03 4.51
CA PHE A 84 13.28 -2.03 3.12
C PHE A 84 14.78 -1.73 2.98
N SER A 85 15.29 -0.73 3.69
CA SER A 85 16.72 -0.39 3.67
C SER A 85 17.58 -1.51 4.23
N ASN A 86 17.13 -2.18 5.30
CA ASN A 86 17.81 -3.33 5.88
C ASN A 86 17.81 -4.53 4.91
N ALA A 87 16.71 -4.78 4.22
CA ALA A 87 16.63 -5.83 3.21
C ALA A 87 17.63 -5.59 2.05
N ILE A 88 17.74 -4.35 1.57
CA ILE A 88 18.74 -3.97 0.57
C ILE A 88 20.16 -4.19 1.12
N LEU A 89 20.44 -3.70 2.32
CA LEU A 89 21.77 -3.83 2.91
C LEU A 89 22.17 -5.30 3.11
N LYS A 90 21.25 -6.14 3.57
CA LYS A 90 21.46 -7.59 3.70
C LYS A 90 21.75 -8.26 2.36
N SER A 91 21.11 -7.81 1.28
CA SER A 91 21.32 -8.36 -0.07
C SER A 91 22.68 -7.99 -0.69
N ILE A 92 23.24 -6.82 -0.35
CA ILE A 92 24.50 -6.31 -0.92
C ILE A 92 25.69 -6.64 -0.01
N ALA A 93 25.51 -6.52 1.30
CA ALA A 93 26.59 -6.49 2.27
C ALA A 93 26.12 -7.06 3.64
N GLU A 94 25.82 -8.36 3.66
CA GLU A 94 25.30 -9.09 4.83
C GLU A 94 26.12 -8.86 6.12
N GLU A 95 27.45 -8.73 6.02
CA GLU A 95 28.35 -8.47 7.16
C GLU A 95 28.01 -7.18 7.94
N TYR A 96 27.46 -6.17 7.26
CA TYR A 96 27.14 -4.87 7.85
C TYR A 96 25.65 -4.69 8.15
N ALA A 97 24.84 -5.72 7.90
CA ALA A 97 23.39 -5.67 8.10
C ALA A 97 22.97 -5.85 9.56
N ASN A 98 23.92 -6.09 10.49
CA ASN A 98 23.61 -6.24 11.91
C ASN A 98 23.39 -4.86 12.57
N PRO A 99 22.18 -4.54 13.04
CA PRO A 99 21.88 -3.25 13.66
C PRO A 99 22.61 -3.01 14.99
N ASP A 100 23.08 -4.07 15.65
CA ASP A 100 23.81 -3.99 16.92
C ASP A 100 25.33 -3.86 16.75
N ASP A 101 25.84 -3.77 15.52
CA ASP A 101 27.28 -3.57 15.30
C ASP A 101 27.69 -2.10 15.51
N PRO A 102 28.47 -1.76 16.56
CA PRO A 102 28.85 -0.38 16.86
C PRO A 102 29.93 0.18 15.91
N ARG A 103 30.38 -0.59 14.91
CA ARG A 103 31.39 -0.14 13.94
C ARG A 103 30.87 1.06 13.14
N LYS A 104 31.67 2.14 13.09
CA LYS A 104 31.43 3.30 12.23
C LYS A 104 31.19 2.94 10.75
N ARG A 105 31.73 1.80 10.29
CA ARG A 105 31.51 1.26 8.95
C ARG A 105 30.08 0.73 8.74
N SER A 106 29.48 0.11 9.75
CA SER A 106 28.06 -0.34 9.69
C SER A 106 27.11 0.85 9.59
N LEU A 107 27.34 1.90 10.37
CA LEU A 107 26.57 3.15 10.28
C LEU A 107 26.73 3.83 8.91
N ALA A 108 27.95 3.89 8.38
CA ALA A 108 28.20 4.44 7.05
C ALA A 108 27.50 3.63 5.94
N ALA A 109 27.49 2.30 6.05
CA ALA A 109 26.79 1.42 5.10
C ALA A 109 25.27 1.61 5.16
N HIS A 110 24.68 1.71 6.35
CA HIS A 110 23.25 2.03 6.51
C HIS A 110 22.90 3.39 5.91
N ASN A 111 23.67 4.44 6.23
CA ASN A 111 23.44 5.77 5.65
C ASN A 111 23.59 5.79 4.12
N ALA A 112 24.51 4.98 3.58
CA ALA A 112 24.71 4.84 2.14
C ALA A 112 23.52 4.16 1.42
N VAL A 113 22.67 3.42 2.13
CA VAL A 113 21.43 2.84 1.58
C VAL A 113 20.23 3.76 1.82
N VAL A 114 20.10 4.29 3.03
CA VAL A 114 18.95 5.11 3.45
C VAL A 114 18.90 6.43 2.69
N ILE A 115 20.02 7.17 2.58
CA ILE A 115 20.03 8.50 1.94
C ILE A 115 19.65 8.40 0.46
N PRO A 116 20.22 7.50 -0.36
CA PRO A 116 19.80 7.36 -1.76
C PRO A 116 18.35 6.89 -1.90
N THR A 117 17.89 5.99 -1.02
CA THR A 117 16.49 5.54 -1.04
C THR A 117 15.54 6.71 -0.79
N LEU A 118 15.84 7.55 0.22
CA LEU A 118 15.04 8.74 0.53
C LEU A 118 15.11 9.79 -0.58
N ALA A 119 16.27 9.98 -1.19
CA ALA A 119 16.42 10.88 -2.33
C ALA A 119 15.63 10.39 -3.55
N ALA A 120 15.62 9.08 -3.81
CA ALA A 120 14.85 8.48 -4.89
C ALA A 120 13.33 8.60 -4.66
N THR A 121 12.84 8.35 -3.44
CA THR A 121 11.42 8.51 -3.12
C THR A 121 10.98 9.97 -3.21
N TRP A 122 11.80 10.90 -2.73
CA TRP A 122 11.55 12.33 -2.88
C TRP A 122 11.53 12.76 -4.35
N LEU A 123 12.47 12.29 -5.16
CA LEU A 123 12.51 12.57 -6.60
C LEU A 123 11.25 12.05 -7.29
N LEU A 124 10.85 10.80 -7.03
CA LEU A 124 9.65 10.20 -7.61
C LEU A 124 8.38 10.96 -7.21
N ALA A 125 8.28 11.39 -5.94
CA ALA A 125 7.15 12.16 -5.45
C ALA A 125 6.99 13.52 -6.14
N ASN A 126 8.09 14.15 -6.58
CA ASN A 126 8.04 15.43 -7.30
C ASN A 126 7.95 15.26 -8.83
N LEU A 127 8.39 14.11 -9.34
CA LEU A 127 8.38 13.81 -10.77
C LEU A 127 6.99 13.40 -11.26
N VAL A 128 6.19 12.79 -10.39
CA VAL A 128 4.86 12.25 -10.72
C VAL A 128 3.78 13.23 -10.25
N PRO A 129 3.26 14.11 -11.14
CA PRO A 129 2.23 15.09 -10.78
C PRO A 129 0.87 14.44 -10.46
N PHE A 130 0.67 13.17 -10.83
CA PHE A 130 -0.54 12.36 -10.62
C PHE A 130 -0.35 11.26 -9.57
N PHE A 131 0.05 11.63 -8.35
CA PHE A 131 0.40 10.65 -7.31
C PHE A 131 -0.72 9.61 -7.05
N GLY A 132 -1.99 10.02 -7.09
CA GLY A 132 -3.15 9.12 -6.95
C GLY A 132 -3.16 8.03 -8.03
N ASP A 133 -3.21 8.43 -9.30
CA ASP A 133 -3.25 7.47 -10.42
C ASP A 133 -1.99 6.60 -10.52
N ALA A 134 -0.83 7.14 -10.13
CA ALA A 134 0.41 6.38 -10.07
C ALA A 134 0.39 5.34 -8.94
N VAL A 135 -0.14 5.69 -7.77
CA VAL A 135 -0.36 4.73 -6.67
C VAL A 135 -1.38 3.67 -7.09
N ASP A 136 -2.44 4.04 -7.80
CA ASP A 136 -3.43 3.10 -8.31
C ASP A 136 -2.83 2.15 -9.35
N LEU A 137 -2.00 2.66 -10.27
CA LEU A 137 -1.29 1.84 -11.25
C LEU A 137 -0.31 0.87 -10.58
N LEU A 138 0.50 1.35 -9.63
CA LEU A 138 1.41 0.51 -8.85
C LEU A 138 0.64 -0.51 -8.01
N GLY A 139 -0.48 -0.08 -7.44
CA GLY A 139 -1.42 -0.87 -6.67
C GLY A 139 -1.97 -2.02 -7.50
N ALA A 140 -2.57 -1.73 -8.65
CA ALA A 140 -3.17 -2.69 -9.55
C ALA A 140 -2.15 -3.65 -10.16
N SER A 141 -0.92 -3.20 -10.45
CA SER A 141 0.09 -4.05 -11.09
C SER A 141 0.87 -4.91 -10.08
N PHE A 142 1.50 -4.31 -9.08
CA PHE A 142 2.42 -5.00 -8.18
C PHE A 142 1.74 -5.65 -6.99
N THR A 143 0.58 -5.14 -6.54
CA THR A 143 -0.10 -5.72 -5.37
C THR A 143 -0.62 -7.11 -5.69
N PRO A 144 -1.45 -7.36 -6.72
CA PRO A 144 -1.91 -8.71 -7.05
C PRO A 144 -0.76 -9.69 -7.31
N LEU A 145 0.31 -9.21 -7.96
CA LEU A 145 1.49 -10.01 -8.23
C LEU A 145 2.17 -10.48 -6.93
N SER A 146 2.50 -9.55 -6.03
CA SER A 146 3.23 -9.85 -4.80
C SER A 146 2.39 -10.50 -3.70
N CYS A 147 1.10 -10.14 -3.63
CA CYS A 147 0.20 -10.57 -2.56
C CYS A 147 -0.53 -11.88 -2.85
N TRP A 148 -0.78 -12.20 -4.13
CA TRP A 148 -1.52 -13.40 -4.52
C TRP A 148 -0.70 -14.31 -5.43
N VAL A 149 -0.22 -13.81 -6.57
CA VAL A 149 0.45 -14.65 -7.57
C VAL A 149 1.71 -15.30 -7.00
N VAL A 150 2.61 -14.54 -6.39
CA VAL A 150 3.87 -15.06 -5.83
C VAL A 150 3.62 -16.12 -4.74
N PRO A 151 2.81 -15.87 -3.69
CA PRO A 151 2.48 -16.90 -2.70
C PRO A 151 1.85 -18.16 -3.29
N LEU A 152 0.94 -18.03 -4.26
CA LEU A 152 0.32 -19.17 -4.93
C LEU A 152 1.31 -19.99 -5.74
N LEU A 153 2.23 -19.34 -6.46
CA LEU A 153 3.32 -20.02 -7.17
C LEU A 153 4.26 -20.75 -6.19
N MET A 154 4.56 -20.15 -5.05
CA MET A 154 5.36 -20.79 -4.00
C MET A 154 4.63 -22.00 -3.39
N PHE A 155 3.30 -21.89 -3.19
CA PHE A 155 2.48 -23.02 -2.75
C PHE A 155 2.50 -24.17 -3.77
N PHE A 156 2.32 -23.87 -5.05
CA PHE A 156 2.38 -24.90 -6.09
C PHE A 156 3.75 -25.55 -6.17
N ARG A 157 4.82 -24.74 -6.14
CA ARG A 157 6.18 -25.27 -6.11
C ARG A 157 6.38 -26.20 -4.92
N HIS A 158 5.98 -25.78 -3.72
CA HIS A 158 6.06 -26.61 -2.52
C HIS A 158 5.24 -27.91 -2.66
N TYR A 159 4.03 -27.84 -3.21
CA TYR A 159 3.17 -29.01 -3.45
C TYR A 159 3.82 -30.04 -4.38
N TYR A 160 4.49 -29.59 -5.45
CA TYR A 160 5.17 -30.46 -6.40
C TYR A 160 6.51 -31.00 -5.88
N ASP A 161 7.25 -30.20 -5.10
CA ASP A 161 8.55 -30.58 -4.54
C ASP A 161 8.41 -31.57 -3.35
N CYS A 162 7.26 -31.60 -2.67
CA CYS A 162 6.99 -32.53 -1.57
C CYS A 162 6.72 -33.97 -2.03
N GLN A 163 7.25 -34.92 -1.26
CA GLN A 163 6.95 -36.34 -1.44
C GLN A 163 5.44 -36.59 -1.26
N PRO A 164 4.83 -37.57 -1.98
CA PRO A 164 3.39 -37.79 -1.96
C PRO A 164 2.79 -38.00 -0.56
N GLU A 165 3.59 -38.52 0.39
CA GLU A 165 3.19 -38.79 1.77
C GLU A 165 3.08 -37.51 2.62
N ASP A 166 3.91 -36.50 2.32
CA ASP A 166 3.97 -35.21 3.03
C ASP A 166 3.14 -34.11 2.35
N ARG A 167 2.45 -34.41 1.25
CA ARG A 167 1.67 -33.40 0.52
C ARG A 167 0.51 -32.91 1.40
N PRO A 168 0.26 -31.59 1.43
CA PRO A 168 -0.93 -31.07 2.07
C PRO A 168 -2.16 -31.67 1.39
N LYS A 169 -3.11 -32.16 2.19
CA LYS A 169 -4.35 -32.78 1.70
C LYS A 169 -5.32 -31.69 1.28
N VAL A 170 -5.24 -31.30 0.01
CA VAL A 170 -6.08 -30.23 -0.55
C VAL A 170 -7.38 -30.82 -1.10
N GLY A 171 -8.52 -30.36 -0.60
CA GLY A 171 -9.84 -30.75 -1.08
C GLY A 171 -10.21 -30.10 -2.42
N PHE A 172 -11.26 -30.60 -3.08
CA PHE A 172 -11.75 -30.01 -4.34
C PHE A 172 -12.16 -28.53 -4.17
N LEU A 173 -12.80 -28.19 -3.05
CA LEU A 173 -13.21 -26.81 -2.76
C LEU A 173 -12.00 -25.88 -2.59
N GLU A 174 -10.94 -26.34 -1.93
CA GLU A 174 -9.72 -25.55 -1.75
C GLU A 174 -9.02 -25.32 -3.09
N TRP A 175 -8.98 -26.34 -3.97
CA TRP A 175 -8.51 -26.19 -5.34
C TRP A 175 -9.34 -25.19 -6.15
N ALA A 176 -10.67 -25.21 -6.01
CA ALA A 176 -11.54 -24.25 -6.66
C ALA A 176 -11.31 -22.82 -6.14
N LEU A 177 -11.11 -22.65 -4.83
CA LEU A 177 -10.79 -21.36 -4.22
C LEU A 177 -9.43 -20.82 -4.68
N ILE A 178 -8.40 -21.66 -4.70
CA ILE A 178 -7.06 -21.32 -5.20
C ILE A 178 -7.12 -20.89 -6.67
N ALA A 179 -7.84 -21.64 -7.50
CA ALA A 179 -8.01 -21.31 -8.92
C ALA A 179 -8.79 -19.99 -9.10
N GLY A 180 -9.83 -19.78 -8.29
CA GLY A 180 -10.60 -18.54 -8.28
C GLY A 180 -9.77 -17.34 -7.84
N GLU A 181 -8.95 -17.49 -6.80
CA GLU A 181 -8.04 -16.44 -6.31
C GLU A 181 -7.00 -16.08 -7.37
N MET A 182 -6.39 -17.08 -8.03
CA MET A 182 -5.46 -16.84 -9.14
C MET A 182 -6.14 -16.11 -10.31
N ALA A 183 -7.34 -16.52 -10.69
CA ALA A 183 -8.09 -15.88 -11.77
C ALA A 183 -8.45 -14.42 -11.41
N LEU A 184 -8.90 -14.18 -10.18
CA LEU A 184 -9.19 -12.85 -9.67
C LEU A 184 -7.93 -11.98 -9.65
N ALA A 185 -6.79 -12.53 -9.19
CA ALA A 185 -5.52 -11.84 -9.16
C ALA A 185 -5.07 -11.39 -10.54
N LEU A 186 -5.10 -12.28 -11.53
CA LEU A 186 -4.76 -11.96 -12.91
C LEU A 186 -5.73 -10.94 -13.51
N THR A 187 -7.02 -11.07 -13.22
CA THR A 187 -8.05 -10.14 -13.71
C THR A 187 -7.81 -8.74 -13.16
N LEU A 188 -7.62 -8.60 -11.84
CA LEU A 188 -7.33 -7.32 -11.21
C LEU A 188 -5.99 -6.75 -11.68
N MET A 189 -4.99 -7.61 -11.88
CA MET A 189 -3.69 -7.18 -12.40
C MET A 189 -3.79 -6.61 -13.80
N PHE A 190 -4.38 -7.34 -14.75
CA PHE A 190 -4.45 -6.90 -16.14
C PHE A 190 -5.50 -5.80 -16.37
N LEU A 191 -6.73 -6.00 -15.90
CA LEU A 191 -7.81 -5.02 -16.10
C LEU A 191 -7.60 -3.77 -15.25
N GLY A 192 -7.13 -3.92 -14.00
CA GLY A 192 -6.83 -2.78 -13.15
C GLY A 192 -5.68 -1.95 -13.71
N THR A 193 -4.57 -2.58 -14.10
CA THR A 193 -3.45 -1.87 -14.74
C THR A 193 -3.88 -1.20 -16.04
N TYR A 194 -4.65 -1.90 -16.88
CA TYR A 194 -5.18 -1.32 -18.12
C TYR A 194 -6.07 -0.10 -17.84
N SER A 195 -7.01 -0.21 -16.89
CA SER A 195 -7.90 0.89 -16.51
C SER A 195 -7.13 2.09 -15.98
N SER A 196 -6.14 1.88 -15.11
CA SER A 196 -5.30 2.96 -14.59
C SER A 196 -4.45 3.59 -15.70
N MET A 197 -3.91 2.80 -16.63
CA MET A 197 -3.16 3.32 -17.78
C MET A 197 -4.03 4.16 -18.71
N VAL A 198 -5.24 3.71 -19.02
CA VAL A 198 -6.19 4.48 -19.85
C VAL A 198 -6.53 5.79 -19.16
N ASN A 199 -6.83 5.76 -17.86
CA ASN A 199 -7.13 6.96 -17.08
C ASN A 199 -5.97 7.99 -17.14
N ILE A 200 -4.73 7.53 -16.92
CA ILE A 200 -3.53 8.39 -17.01
C ILE A 200 -3.34 8.98 -18.41
N VAL A 201 -3.62 8.20 -19.46
CA VAL A 201 -3.47 8.67 -20.84
C VAL A 201 -4.55 9.68 -21.22
N GLU A 202 -5.79 9.46 -20.80
CA GLU A 202 -6.92 10.34 -21.09
C GLU A 202 -6.79 11.69 -20.37
N HIS A 203 -6.37 11.69 -19.11
CA HIS A 203 -6.18 12.91 -18.31
C HIS A 203 -4.74 13.45 -18.37
N TRP A 204 -3.91 12.96 -19.29
CA TRP A 204 -2.50 13.37 -19.41
C TRP A 204 -2.33 14.89 -19.57
N HIS A 205 -3.28 15.54 -20.25
CA HIS A 205 -3.27 16.97 -20.48
C HIS A 205 -3.62 17.81 -19.25
N GLU A 206 -4.27 17.21 -18.25
CA GLU A 206 -4.66 17.84 -17.00
C GLU A 206 -3.51 17.82 -15.98
N TYR A 207 -2.59 16.87 -16.13
CA TYR A 207 -1.40 16.81 -15.30
C TYR A 207 -0.43 17.94 -15.66
N GLY A 208 -0.25 18.88 -14.73
CA GLY A 208 0.72 19.96 -14.90
C GLY A 208 2.19 19.46 -14.93
N PRO A 209 3.16 20.37 -15.13
CA PRO A 209 4.56 19.99 -15.29
C PRO A 209 5.17 19.44 -13.99
N PRO A 210 6.20 18.58 -14.09
CA PRO A 210 6.88 18.04 -12.91
C PRO A 210 7.45 19.18 -12.05
N PHE A 211 7.45 19.00 -10.72
CA PHE A 211 7.80 20.02 -9.72
C PHE A 211 6.85 21.23 -9.62
N ALA A 212 5.69 21.23 -10.28
CA ALA A 212 4.66 22.23 -10.02
C ALA A 212 3.90 21.91 -8.72
N CYS A 213 3.42 22.95 -8.03
CA CYS A 213 2.47 22.77 -6.95
C CYS A 213 1.10 22.41 -7.54
N HIS A 214 0.71 21.15 -7.45
CA HIS A 214 -0.64 20.68 -7.81
C HIS A 214 -1.55 20.84 -6.59
N CYS A 215 -2.24 21.98 -6.49
CA CYS A 215 -3.15 22.29 -5.39
C CYS A 215 -4.63 22.31 -5.81
N GLU A 216 -4.91 22.11 -7.10
CA GLU A 216 -6.26 22.04 -7.63
C GLU A 216 -6.98 20.85 -6.97
N HIS A 217 -8.15 21.09 -6.38
CA HIS A 217 -8.96 20.14 -5.60
C HIS A 217 -8.45 19.68 -4.22
N ILE A 218 -7.23 20.04 -3.79
CA ILE A 218 -6.65 19.51 -2.53
C ILE A 218 -6.60 20.56 -1.41
N TRP A 219 -6.33 21.84 -1.72
CA TRP A 219 -6.06 22.88 -0.71
C TRP A 219 -6.81 24.20 -0.95
N SER A 220 -7.04 24.94 0.14
CA SER A 220 -7.71 26.25 0.16
C SER A 220 -6.83 27.43 -0.27
N THR A 221 -5.53 27.20 -0.53
CA THR A 221 -4.53 28.27 -0.71
C THR A 221 -4.18 28.58 -2.16
N CYS A 222 -4.68 27.82 -3.13
CA CYS A 222 -4.62 28.19 -4.54
C CYS A 222 -6.00 28.64 -4.99
N ASP A 223 -6.05 29.68 -5.84
CA ASP A 223 -7.28 30.38 -6.27
C ASP A 223 -8.44 29.41 -6.52
N CYS A 224 -9.28 29.26 -5.50
CA CYS A 224 -10.57 28.58 -5.50
C CYS A 224 -10.60 27.24 -6.26
N SER A 225 -10.35 26.12 -5.56
CA SER A 225 -10.97 24.83 -5.94
C SER A 225 -12.49 24.99 -5.91
N ARG A 226 -13.08 25.39 -7.04
CA ARG A 226 -14.49 25.76 -7.16
C ARG A 226 -15.45 24.61 -6.82
N ASP A 227 -14.96 23.38 -6.88
CA ASP A 227 -15.79 22.17 -6.82
C ASP A 227 -15.68 21.39 -5.49
N HIS A 228 -14.86 21.83 -4.52
CA HIS A 228 -14.73 21.11 -3.24
C HIS A 228 -15.86 21.44 -2.26
N ILE A 229 -16.43 20.40 -1.65
CA ILE A 229 -17.50 20.51 -0.66
C ILE A 229 -17.03 21.39 0.52
N GLY A 230 -17.81 22.43 0.86
CA GLY A 230 -17.47 23.39 1.91
C GLY A 230 -16.82 24.69 1.43
N MET A 231 -16.54 24.85 0.14
CA MET A 231 -15.97 26.07 -0.45
C MET A 231 -17.04 27.07 -0.96
N SER A 232 -18.27 27.03 -0.42
CA SER A 232 -19.38 27.91 -0.83
C SER A 232 -19.12 29.42 -0.65
N TYR A 233 -18.06 29.79 0.08
CA TYR A 233 -17.63 31.16 0.35
C TYR A 233 -16.53 31.67 -0.62
N CYS A 234 -16.03 30.82 -1.51
CA CYS A 234 -15.03 31.16 -2.53
C CYS A 234 -15.65 31.57 -3.88
N ARG A 235 -16.86 32.15 -3.86
CA ARG A 235 -17.37 32.91 -5.00
C ARG A 235 -16.89 34.34 -4.88
N VAL A 236 -16.01 34.76 -5.79
CA VAL A 236 -15.82 36.18 -6.10
C VAL A 236 -17.07 36.69 -6.79
#